data_AF-A0A1D8D3R0-F1
#
_entry.id   AF-A0A1D8D3R0-F1
#
_cell.length_a   1.000
_cell.length_b   1.000
_cell.length_c   1.000
_cell.angle_alpha   90.00
_cell.angle_beta   90.00
_cell.angle_gamma   90.00
#
_symmetry.space_group_name_H-M   'P 1'
#
loop_
_entity.id
_entity.type
_entity.pdbx_description
1 polymer ?
#
loop_
_entity_poly.entity_id
_entity_poly.type
_entity_poly.pdbx_seq_one_letter_code
_entity_poly.pdbx_strand_id
1 'polypeptide(L)'
;MCPTLKNSELREQVSFKIPAGMKKRVDLLAEATRRSRTFVIEEAIEQYLTTNEWQVQSIQAGLNDLDNGRVLSQEEMEKLWDE
;
A
#
# COMPACT_ATOMS: atom_id res chain seq x y z
N MET A 1 29.83 -23.35 6.85
CA MET A 1 28.59 -23.60 6.10
C MET A 1 27.58 -22.57 6.57
N CYS A 2 27.45 -21.45 5.85
CA CYS A 2 26.52 -20.39 6.24
C CYS A 2 25.11 -20.78 5.81
N PRO A 3 24.10 -20.70 6.70
CA PRO A 3 22.72 -20.86 6.28
C PRO A 3 22.30 -19.63 5.48
N THR A 4 21.85 -19.83 4.26
CA THR A 4 21.21 -18.81 3.43
C THR A 4 19.86 -18.46 4.05
N LEU A 5 19.76 -17.28 4.65
CA LEU A 5 18.49 -16.72 5.11
C LEU A 5 17.58 -16.47 3.89
N LYS A 6 16.30 -16.80 4.00
CA LYS A 6 15.29 -16.47 2.98
C LYS A 6 15.12 -14.95 2.93
N ASN A 7 15.00 -14.37 1.73
CA ASN A 7 14.89 -12.92 1.53
C ASN A 7 13.78 -12.22 2.36
N SER A 8 12.77 -12.96 2.83
CA SER A 8 11.70 -12.43 3.70
C SER A 8 12.15 -12.08 5.13
N GLU A 9 13.38 -12.44 5.54
CA GLU A 9 13.91 -12.17 6.89
C GLU A 9 15.00 -11.07 6.91
N LEU A 10 15.37 -10.52 5.75
CA LEU A 10 16.36 -9.44 5.66
C LEU A 10 15.69 -8.11 6.01
N ARG A 11 16.16 -7.46 7.07
CA ARG A 11 15.73 -6.10 7.43
C ARG A 11 16.75 -5.10 6.92
N GLU A 12 16.28 -4.12 6.16
CA GLU A 12 17.09 -3.01 5.69
C GLU A 12 16.84 -1.77 6.56
N GLN A 13 17.91 -1.06 6.93
CA GLN A 13 17.79 0.16 7.74
C GLN A 13 17.54 1.37 6.85
N VAL A 14 16.43 2.06 7.11
CA VAL A 14 16.11 3.35 6.47
C VAL A 14 16.20 4.46 7.52
N SER A 15 16.88 5.56 7.19
CA SER A 15 17.00 6.75 8.05
C SER A 15 16.49 7.99 7.33
N PHE A 16 15.54 8.68 7.94
CA PHE A 16 14.92 9.88 7.38
C PHE A 16 14.52 10.85 8.49
N LYS A 17 14.41 12.13 8.13
CA LYS A 17 13.93 13.18 9.04
C LYS A 17 12.42 13.34 8.85
N ILE A 18 11.71 13.42 9.96
CA ILE A 18 10.27 13.73 9.98
C ILE A 18 9.99 14.97 10.82
N PRO A 19 8.89 15.70 10.54
CA PRO A 19 8.44 16.80 11.39
C PRO A 19 8.28 16.35 12.84
N ALA A 20 8.64 17.21 13.80
CA ALA A 20 8.55 16.88 15.23
C ALA A 20 7.12 16.50 15.66
N GLY A 21 6.10 17.13 15.07
CA GLY A 21 4.70 16.78 15.32
C GLY A 21 4.34 15.37 14.84
N MET A 22 4.93 14.90 13.74
CA MET A 22 4.73 13.55 13.24
C MET A 22 5.37 12.52 14.18
N LYS A 23 6.61 12.77 14.64
CA LYS A 23 7.26 11.94 15.66
C LYS A 23 6.38 11.81 16.92
N LYS A 24 5.83 12.92 17.41
CA LYS A 24 4.95 12.92 18.60
C LYS A 24 3.70 12.06 18.39
N ARG A 25 3.08 12.11 17.21
CA ARG A 25 1.93 11.25 16.87
C ARG A 25 2.30 9.77 16.87
N VAL A 26 3.46 9.41 16.31
CA VAL A 26 3.97 8.03 16.34
C VAL A 26 4.23 7.57 17.78
N ASP A 27 4.88 8.41 18.60
CA ASP A 27 5.18 8.09 20.00
C ASP A 27 3.88 7.81 20.79
N LEU A 28 2.87 8.67 20.67
CA LEU A 28 1.57 8.52 21.34
C LEU A 28 0.81 7.26 20.90
N LEU A 29 0.81 6.97 19.60
CA LEU A 29 0.13 5.79 19.06
C LEU A 29 0.82 4.49 19.50
N ALA A 30 2.15 4.48 19.51
CA ALA A 30 2.94 3.35 20.00
C ALA A 30 2.65 3.06 21.49
N GLU A 31 2.59 4.11 22.33
CA GLU A 31 2.24 3.98 23.74
C GLU A 31 0.81 3.45 23.95
N ALA A 32 -0.19 4.06 23.29
CA ALA A 32 -1.59 3.69 23.42
C ALA A 32 -1.87 2.23 22.98
N THR A 33 -1.11 1.73 22.00
CA THR A 33 -1.27 0.37 21.44
C THR A 33 -0.31 -0.65 22.06
N ARG A 34 0.58 -0.25 22.98
CA ARG A 34 1.65 -1.08 23.54
C ARG A 34 2.54 -1.71 22.45
N ARG A 35 2.86 -0.94 21.41
CA ARG A 35 3.71 -1.36 20.29
C ARG A 35 5.00 -0.55 20.24
N SER A 36 5.98 -1.05 19.50
CA SER A 36 7.20 -0.28 19.22
C SER A 36 6.89 0.82 18.18
N ARG A 37 7.68 1.90 18.21
CA ARG A 37 7.59 2.96 17.19
C ARG A 37 7.87 2.42 15.79
N THR A 38 8.83 1.51 15.68
CA THR A 38 9.15 0.81 14.42
C THR A 38 7.92 0.08 13.88
N PHE A 39 7.20 -0.66 14.74
CA PHE A 39 5.98 -1.36 14.32
C PHE A 39 4.92 -0.38 13.79
N VAL A 40 4.70 0.74 14.48
CA VAL A 40 3.74 1.76 14.04
C VAL A 40 4.14 2.40 12.71
N ILE A 41 5.43 2.64 12.50
CA ILE A 41 5.95 3.21 11.25
C ILE A 41 5.83 2.20 10.11
N GLU A 42 6.20 0.94 10.34
CA GLU A 42 6.09 -0.14 9.36
C GLU A 42 4.63 -0.32 8.93
N GLU A 43 3.71 -0.39 9.88
CA GLU A 43 2.28 -0.53 9.61
C GLU A 43 1.73 0.66 8.81
N ALA A 44 2.12 1.88 9.15
CA ALA A 44 1.70 3.07 8.42
C ALA A 44 2.23 3.10 6.97
N ILE A 45 3.47 2.63 6.76
CA ILE A 45 4.08 2.54 5.43
C ILE A 45 3.39 1.44 4.62
N GLU A 46 3.19 0.26 5.21
CA GLU A 46 2.54 -0.88 4.54
C GLU A 46 1.13 -0.53 4.06
N GLN A 47 0.34 0.11 4.90
CA GLN A 47 -1.00 0.57 4.55
C GLN A 47 -0.99 1.59 3.40
N TYR A 48 -0.02 2.51 3.41
CA TYR A 48 0.15 3.47 2.32
C TYR A 48 0.54 2.77 1.02
N LEU A 49 1.55 1.89 1.05
CA LEU A 49 2.02 1.17 -0.13
C LEU A 49 0.92 0.29 -0.72
N THR A 50 0.29 -0.56 0.08
CA THR A 50 -0.79 -1.45 -0.36
C THR A 50 -1.91 -0.68 -1.07
N THR A 51 -2.35 0.44 -0.48
CA THR A 51 -3.43 1.27 -1.04
C THR A 51 -3.02 1.86 -2.39
N ASN A 52 -1.83 2.45 -2.46
CA ASN A 52 -1.39 3.15 -3.67
C ASN A 52 -0.99 2.16 -4.78
N GLU A 53 -0.36 1.04 -4.45
CA GLU A 53 0.00 0.01 -5.42
C GLU A 53 -1.23 -0.58 -6.09
N TRP A 54 -2.26 -0.93 -5.31
CA TRP A 54 -3.53 -1.40 -5.87
C TRP A 54 -4.16 -0.37 -6.81
N GLN A 55 -4.18 0.91 -6.42
CA GLN A 55 -4.73 1.97 -7.27
C GLN A 55 -3.97 2.12 -8.58
N VAL A 56 -2.64 2.18 -8.52
CA VAL A 56 -1.78 2.30 -9.71
C VAL A 56 -1.95 1.11 -10.63
N GLN A 57 -1.94 -0.12 -10.09
CA GLN A 57 -2.15 -1.33 -10.87
C GLN A 57 -3.53 -1.35 -11.53
N SER A 58 -4.58 -0.96 -10.81
CA SER A 58 -5.95 -0.94 -11.32
C SER A 58 -6.12 0.08 -12.44
N ILE A 59 -5.54 1.27 -12.30
CA ILE A 59 -5.54 2.29 -13.35
C ILE A 59 -4.80 1.76 -14.58
N GLN A 60 -3.63 1.18 -14.39
CA GLN A 60 -2.84 0.65 -15.50
C GLN A 60 -3.56 -0.50 -16.23
N ALA A 61 -4.28 -1.35 -15.50
CA ALA A 61 -5.12 -2.39 -16.06
C ALA A 61 -6.26 -1.79 -16.90
N GLY A 62 -6.99 -0.81 -16.37
CA GLY A 62 -8.06 -0.12 -17.09
C GLY A 62 -7.60 0.58 -18.37
N LEU A 63 -6.42 1.22 -18.34
CA LEU A 63 -5.80 1.79 -19.56
C LEU A 63 -5.49 0.70 -20.59
N ASN A 64 -4.97 -0.44 -20.14
CA ASN A 64 -4.72 -1.58 -21.03
C ASN A 64 -6.03 -2.16 -21.61
N ASP A 65 -7.10 -2.19 -20.83
CA ASP A 65 -8.43 -2.63 -21.30
C ASP A 65 -8.96 -1.69 -22.38
N LEU A 66 -8.82 -0.37 -22.19
CA LEU A 66 -9.15 0.65 -23.19
C LEU A 66 -8.36 0.45 -24.48
N ASP A 67 -7.03 0.32 -24.39
CA ASP A 67 -6.15 0.15 -25.56
C ASP A 67 -6.46 -1.14 -26.35
N ASN A 68 -6.97 -2.17 -25.69
CA ASN A 68 -7.35 -3.43 -26.31
C ASN A 68 -8.85 -3.52 -26.66
N GLY A 69 -9.62 -2.44 -26.48
CA GLY A 69 -11.06 -2.41 -26.74
C GLY A 69 -11.88 -3.33 -25.83
N ARG A 70 -11.36 -3.75 -24.67
CA ARG A 70 -12.08 -4.51 -23.63
C ARG A 70 -12.95 -3.58 -22.79
N VAL A 71 -13.83 -2.84 -23.45
CA VAL A 71 -14.73 -1.86 -22.83
C VAL A 71 -16.14 -2.04 -23.34
N LEU A 72 -17.10 -1.59 -22.54
CA LEU A 72 -18.51 -1.54 -22.91
C LEU A 72 -18.93 -0.10 -23.13
N SER A 73 -19.85 0.11 -24.08
CA SER A 73 -20.55 1.38 -24.21
C SER A 73 -21.44 1.63 -22.98
N GLN A 74 -21.83 2.88 -22.78
CA GLN A 74 -22.72 3.24 -21.68
C GLN A 74 -24.07 2.49 -21.76
N GLU A 75 -24.65 2.35 -22.94
CA GLU A 75 -25.92 1.63 -23.15
C GLU A 75 -25.82 0.13 -22.81
N GLU A 76 -24.67 -0.49 -23.08
CA GLU A 76 -24.40 -1.89 -22.71
C GLU A 76 -24.24 -2.05 -21.19
N MET A 77 -23.60 -1.08 -20.53
CA MET A 77 -23.42 -1.09 -19.08
C MET A 77 -24.75 -0.89 -18.33
N GLU A 78 -25.61 0.02 -18.80
CA GLU A 78 -26.94 0.25 -18.21
C GLU A 78 -27.79 -1.03 -18.23
N LYS A 79 -27.77 -1.77 -19.36
CA LYS A 79 -28.47 -3.05 -19.46
C LYS A 79 -27.92 -4.11 -18.51
N LEU A 80 -26.60 -4.17 -18.33
CA LEU A 80 -25.96 -5.14 -17.43
C LEU A 80 -26.26 -4.86 -15.96
N TRP A 81 -26.42 -3.59 -15.58
CA TRP A 81 -26.66 -3.18 -14.19
C TRP A 81 -28.13 -3.35 -13.76
N ASP A 82 -29.06 -3.27 -14.71
CA ASP A 82 -30.50 -3.43 -14.47
C ASP A 82 -30.96 -4.91 -14.43
N GLU A 83 -30.07 -5.86 -14.68
CA GLU A 83 -30.27 -7.33 -14.55
C GLU A 83 -29.86 -7.86 -13.17
#